data_AF-A0A835SP75-F1
#
_entry.id   AF-A0A835SP75-F1
#
_cell.length_a   1.000
_cell.length_b   1.000
_cell.length_c   1.000
_cell.angle_alpha   90.00
_cell.angle_beta   90.00
_cell.angle_gamma   90.00
#
_symmetry.space_group_name_H-M   'P 1'
#
loop_
_entity.id
_entity.type
_entity.pdbx_description
1 polymer ?
#
loop_
_entity_poly.entity_id
_entity_poly.type
_entity_poly.pdbx_seq_one_letter_code
_entity_poly.pdbx_strand_id
1 'polypeptide(L)'
;MASPESSAPGPPRVSPTPLPKPAEVVQYDFRPPASERPAHPADKPIKLVQWNIERGYKLAAVIEELRRLDGDVVALQEIDIHCERSGWADTGREIAAALGLAYAFVCEFEEIWSPLRKADTQGGGVHGNAILSKFDIVNARAVEHTTHPVNWDLPPAQQPHKLAAQEPRTGRRLTAAATVLTPAGPLLVYSAHLECFCGALARMAQLSDLFRDTRQQQAQAEAAWRAKTQGQQAQGEKGEKGEKEGEKGKEEAGPGGPPVLAAALMGDLNTLANGVARLSPNYCTDHLRWSSLGWFEAELLDRLVLPVRGEEGAATNAWAARQGLPAAVCADLVNPGYADPFDARRDITFDHWKYRYLGLRLMTGKLDWVLLRGVKEVVSKAMGNADYSASDHKWLEVEVRL
;
A
#
# COMPACT_ATOMS: atom_id res chain seq x y z
N MET A 1 -52.90 -7.90 -14.02
CA MET A 1 -51.71 -7.38 -13.32
C MET A 1 -50.88 -8.57 -12.91
N ALA A 2 -49.80 -8.85 -13.63
CA ALA A 2 -48.89 -9.95 -13.29
C ALA A 2 -47.86 -9.44 -12.27
N SER A 3 -47.75 -10.13 -11.14
CA SER A 3 -46.69 -9.91 -10.16
C SER A 3 -45.33 -10.17 -10.80
N PRO A 4 -44.28 -9.40 -10.48
CA PRO A 4 -42.94 -9.70 -10.96
C PRO A 4 -42.47 -10.98 -10.28
N GLU A 5 -42.19 -12.01 -11.08
CA GLU A 5 -41.52 -13.22 -10.63
C GLU A 5 -40.16 -12.82 -10.05
N SER A 6 -39.99 -13.07 -8.75
CA SER A 6 -38.70 -13.10 -8.09
C SER A 6 -37.87 -14.22 -8.73
N SER A 7 -37.03 -13.89 -9.71
CA SER A 7 -36.04 -14.81 -10.25
C SER A 7 -35.12 -15.25 -9.12
N ALA A 8 -35.13 -16.55 -8.80
CA ALA A 8 -34.15 -17.13 -7.88
C ALA A 8 -32.72 -16.76 -8.33
N PRO A 9 -31.80 -16.44 -7.40
CA PRO A 9 -30.41 -16.18 -7.77
C PRO A 9 -29.87 -17.41 -8.52
N GLY A 10 -29.31 -17.18 -9.71
CA GLY A 10 -28.68 -18.23 -10.48
C GLY A 10 -27.57 -18.92 -9.66
N PRO A 11 -27.19 -20.17 -9.99
CA PRO A 11 -26.09 -20.84 -9.32
C PRO A 11 -24.81 -19.99 -9.41
N PRO A 12 -23.93 -20.04 -8.39
CA PRO A 12 -22.70 -19.26 -8.39
C PRO A 12 -21.91 -19.57 -9.66
N ARG A 13 -21.67 -18.54 -10.48
CA ARG A 13 -20.78 -18.66 -11.63
C ARG A 13 -19.37 -18.89 -11.08
N VAL A 14 -18.90 -20.13 -11.17
CA VAL A 14 -17.51 -20.49 -10.84
C VAL A 14 -16.60 -19.67 -11.75
N SER A 15 -15.59 -19.01 -11.17
CA SER A 15 -14.60 -18.25 -11.94
C SER A 15 -14.07 -19.10 -13.10
N PRO A 16 -14.02 -18.56 -14.34
CA PRO A 16 -13.55 -19.31 -15.50
C PRO A 16 -12.05 -19.66 -15.44
N THR A 17 -11.31 -19.09 -14.49
CA THR A 17 -9.87 -19.31 -14.27
C THR A 17 -9.64 -19.62 -12.78
N PRO A 18 -8.65 -20.48 -12.42
CA PRO A 18 -8.25 -20.63 -11.03
C PRO A 18 -7.95 -19.26 -10.40
N LEU A 19 -8.56 -18.98 -9.26
CA LEU A 19 -8.32 -17.76 -8.50
C LEU A 19 -6.96 -17.87 -7.79
N PRO A 20 -6.20 -16.77 -7.66
CA PRO A 20 -4.95 -16.79 -6.93
C PRO A 20 -5.21 -17.05 -5.45
N LYS A 21 -4.39 -17.88 -4.83
CA LYS A 21 -4.50 -18.19 -3.39
C LYS A 21 -3.96 -17.03 -2.55
N PRO A 22 -4.33 -16.91 -1.26
CA PRO A 22 -3.70 -15.96 -0.36
C PRO A 22 -2.17 -16.01 -0.42
N ALA A 23 -1.55 -14.83 -0.43
CA ALA A 23 -0.12 -14.56 -0.65
C ALA A 23 0.44 -14.84 -2.06
N GLU A 24 -0.35 -15.37 -3.00
CA GLU A 24 0.08 -15.48 -4.40
C GLU A 24 0.11 -14.11 -5.09
N VAL A 25 1.08 -13.98 -6.00
CA VAL A 25 1.27 -12.79 -6.84
C VAL A 25 0.80 -13.10 -8.25
N VAL A 26 -0.01 -12.20 -8.81
CA VAL A 26 -0.41 -12.25 -10.23
C VAL A 26 0.16 -11.04 -10.94
N GLN A 27 0.76 -11.24 -12.12
CA GLN A 27 1.30 -10.15 -12.92
C GLN A 27 0.75 -10.17 -14.35
N TYR A 28 0.48 -8.97 -14.85
CA TYR A 28 0.11 -8.71 -16.24
C TYR A 28 0.89 -7.50 -16.76
N ASP A 29 1.17 -7.46 -18.06
CA ASP A 29 1.74 -6.28 -18.70
C ASP A 29 0.83 -5.84 -19.85
N PHE A 30 0.13 -4.73 -19.65
CA PHE A 30 -0.74 -4.12 -20.66
C PHE A 30 -0.10 -2.91 -21.36
N ARG A 31 1.17 -2.62 -21.06
CA ARG A 31 1.91 -1.54 -21.73
C ARG A 31 2.16 -1.90 -23.19
N PRO A 32 2.34 -0.90 -24.07
CA PRO A 32 2.80 -1.17 -25.42
C PRO A 32 4.18 -1.85 -25.41
N PRO A 33 4.58 -2.49 -26.53
CA PRO A 33 5.93 -3.04 -26.69
C PRO A 33 7.01 -2.02 -26.32
N ALA A 34 8.14 -2.47 -25.78
CA ALA A 34 9.19 -1.59 -25.28
C ALA A 34 9.67 -0.55 -26.32
N SER A 35 9.67 -0.89 -27.60
CA SER A 35 10.02 0.00 -28.73
C SER A 35 9.03 1.16 -28.94
N GLU A 36 7.81 1.07 -28.42
CA GLU A 36 6.73 2.03 -28.60
C GLU A 36 6.43 2.82 -27.32
N ARG A 37 7.12 2.50 -26.21
CA ARG A 37 6.93 3.20 -24.93
C ARG A 37 7.54 4.60 -25.02
N PRO A 38 6.82 5.65 -24.58
CA PRO A 38 7.38 6.99 -24.52
C PRO A 38 8.64 7.01 -23.66
N ALA A 39 9.68 7.70 -24.14
CA ALA A 39 10.86 7.95 -23.33
C ALA A 39 10.46 8.81 -22.12
N HIS A 40 10.88 8.40 -20.93
CA HIS A 40 10.71 9.18 -19.72
C HIS A 40 12.09 9.73 -19.31
N PRO A 41 12.33 11.05 -19.45
CA PRO A 41 13.61 11.65 -19.09
C PRO A 41 13.97 11.35 -17.64
N ALA A 42 15.26 11.11 -17.36
CA ALA A 42 15.73 10.78 -16.01
C ALA A 42 15.59 11.95 -15.01
N ASP A 43 15.51 13.18 -15.52
CA ASP A 43 15.31 14.41 -14.75
C ASP A 43 13.82 14.76 -14.55
N LYS A 44 12.90 14.07 -15.24
CA LYS A 44 11.46 14.25 -15.03
C LYS A 44 11.04 13.63 -13.69
N PRO A 45 10.35 14.37 -12.81
CA PRO A 45 9.81 13.82 -11.57
C PRO A 45 8.92 12.59 -11.84
N ILE A 46 8.96 11.63 -10.93
CA ILE A 46 8.10 10.44 -10.95
C ILE A 46 6.81 10.77 -10.23
N LYS A 47 5.67 10.60 -10.91
CA LYS A 47 4.35 10.78 -10.32
C LYS A 47 3.88 9.50 -9.64
N LEU A 48 3.71 9.55 -8.32
CA LEU A 48 3.21 8.47 -7.49
C LEU A 48 1.76 8.76 -7.10
N VAL A 49 0.88 7.77 -7.25
CA VAL A 49 -0.54 7.87 -6.90
C VAL A 49 -0.91 6.71 -5.98
N GLN A 50 -1.69 6.99 -4.94
CA GLN A 50 -2.31 5.96 -4.10
C GLN A 50 -3.82 6.12 -4.05
N TRP A 51 -4.56 5.01 -4.02
CA TRP A 51 -6.01 5.04 -3.81
C TRP A 51 -6.60 3.70 -3.34
N ASN A 52 -7.34 3.70 -2.23
CA ASN A 52 -8.31 2.66 -1.94
C ASN A 52 -9.55 2.86 -2.83
N ILE A 53 -9.84 1.89 -3.71
CA ILE A 53 -10.89 2.01 -4.73
C ILE A 53 -12.21 1.35 -4.33
N GLU A 54 -12.37 0.97 -3.06
CA GLU A 54 -13.61 0.42 -2.49
C GLU A 54 -14.14 -0.77 -3.33
N ARG A 55 -13.29 -1.80 -3.55
CA ARG A 55 -13.63 -3.01 -4.33
C ARG A 55 -13.96 -2.75 -5.80
N GLY A 56 -13.75 -1.52 -6.27
CA GLY A 56 -14.12 -1.09 -7.61
C GLY A 56 -15.64 -0.95 -7.82
N TYR A 57 -16.43 -0.63 -6.78
CA TYR A 57 -17.88 -0.42 -6.96
C TYR A 57 -18.22 0.63 -8.03
N LYS A 58 -17.34 1.61 -8.23
CA LYS A 58 -17.45 2.65 -9.26
C LYS A 58 -16.33 2.54 -10.29
N LEU A 59 -16.03 1.31 -10.75
CA LEU A 59 -14.89 0.99 -11.62
C LEU A 59 -14.69 1.96 -12.79
N ALA A 60 -15.76 2.28 -13.53
CA ALA A 60 -15.66 3.23 -14.64
C ALA A 60 -15.22 4.64 -14.19
N ALA A 61 -15.75 5.16 -13.09
CA ALA A 61 -15.36 6.45 -12.54
C ALA A 61 -13.91 6.43 -12.03
N VAL A 62 -13.50 5.34 -11.39
CA VAL A 62 -12.11 5.11 -10.94
C VAL A 62 -11.14 5.11 -12.13
N ILE A 63 -11.47 4.40 -13.21
CA ILE A 63 -10.66 4.37 -14.45
C ILE A 63 -10.53 5.78 -15.06
N GLU A 64 -11.63 6.53 -15.17
CA GLU A 64 -11.60 7.88 -15.73
C GLU A 64 -10.76 8.84 -14.86
N GLU A 65 -10.84 8.73 -13.54
CA GLU A 65 -10.04 9.55 -12.63
C GLU A 65 -8.55 9.18 -12.71
N LEU A 66 -8.20 7.89 -12.65
CA LEU A 66 -6.81 7.44 -12.78
C LEU A 66 -6.20 7.82 -14.15
N ARG A 67 -7.01 7.79 -15.23
CA ARG A 67 -6.57 8.26 -16.55
C ARG A 67 -6.23 9.75 -16.55
N ARG A 68 -7.00 10.57 -15.84
CA ARG A 68 -6.71 12.02 -15.69
C ARG A 68 -5.46 12.28 -14.86
N LEU A 69 -5.24 11.49 -13.80
CA LEU A 69 -4.06 11.62 -12.94
C LEU A 69 -2.77 11.29 -13.69
N ASP A 70 -2.83 10.30 -14.59
CA ASP A 70 -1.70 9.82 -15.40
C ASP A 70 -0.47 9.45 -14.54
N GLY A 71 -0.71 8.74 -13.42
CA GLY A 71 0.34 8.30 -12.50
C GLY A 71 1.38 7.39 -13.17
N ASP A 72 2.66 7.62 -12.88
CA ASP A 72 3.75 6.76 -13.37
C ASP A 72 3.87 5.46 -12.56
N VAL A 73 3.56 5.54 -11.26
CA VAL A 73 3.43 4.41 -10.34
C VAL A 73 2.15 4.61 -9.52
N VAL A 74 1.31 3.60 -9.49
CA VAL A 74 0.01 3.64 -8.80
C VAL A 74 -0.10 2.48 -7.81
N ALA A 75 -0.38 2.76 -6.54
CA ALA A 75 -0.69 1.77 -5.52
C ALA A 75 -2.20 1.76 -5.23
N LEU A 76 -2.85 0.64 -5.53
CA LEU A 76 -4.29 0.48 -5.33
C LEU A 76 -4.58 -0.53 -4.22
N GLN A 77 -5.54 -0.20 -3.36
CA GLN A 77 -6.04 -1.08 -2.31
C GLN A 77 -7.49 -1.47 -2.60
N GLU A 78 -7.90 -2.58 -2.01
CA GLU A 78 -9.23 -3.18 -2.20
C GLU A 78 -9.54 -3.52 -3.65
N ILE A 79 -8.63 -4.26 -4.28
CA ILE A 79 -8.85 -4.86 -5.60
C ILE A 79 -9.66 -6.14 -5.42
N ASP A 80 -10.71 -6.29 -6.23
CA ASP A 80 -11.53 -7.48 -6.29
C ASP A 80 -11.28 -8.23 -7.60
N ILE A 81 -11.14 -9.55 -7.51
CA ILE A 81 -11.14 -10.44 -8.67
C ILE A 81 -12.30 -11.41 -8.50
N HIS A 82 -13.28 -11.31 -9.38
CA HIS A 82 -14.43 -12.21 -9.50
C HIS A 82 -15.33 -12.32 -8.26
N CYS A 83 -15.32 -11.33 -7.36
CA CYS A 83 -16.34 -11.24 -6.30
C CYS A 83 -17.69 -10.85 -6.91
N GLU A 84 -18.79 -11.39 -6.37
CA GLU A 84 -20.14 -11.06 -6.86
C GLU A 84 -20.45 -9.56 -6.71
N ARG A 85 -20.01 -8.94 -5.61
CA ARG A 85 -20.21 -7.51 -5.33
C ARG A 85 -19.56 -6.58 -6.38
N SER A 86 -18.52 -7.04 -7.07
CA SER A 86 -17.86 -6.30 -8.16
C SER A 86 -18.44 -6.66 -9.53
N GLY A 87 -19.59 -7.34 -9.58
CA GLY A 87 -20.15 -7.85 -10.84
C GLY A 87 -19.27 -8.92 -11.49
N TRP A 88 -18.50 -9.66 -10.68
CA TRP A 88 -17.50 -10.63 -11.12
C TRP A 88 -16.38 -10.03 -11.97
N ALA A 89 -16.12 -8.73 -11.86
CA ALA A 89 -15.00 -8.07 -12.54
C ALA A 89 -13.65 -8.48 -11.91
N ASP A 90 -12.60 -8.45 -12.74
CA ASP A 90 -11.21 -8.34 -12.29
C ASP A 90 -10.85 -6.86 -12.33
N THR A 91 -11.13 -6.15 -11.23
CA THR A 91 -11.13 -4.68 -11.23
C THR A 91 -9.74 -4.12 -11.49
N GLY A 92 -8.70 -4.76 -10.94
CA GLY A 92 -7.31 -4.37 -11.14
C GLY A 92 -6.84 -4.59 -12.57
N ARG A 93 -7.19 -5.73 -13.19
CA ARG A 93 -6.86 -6.01 -14.60
C ARG A 93 -7.55 -5.05 -15.55
N GLU A 94 -8.83 -4.73 -15.32
CA GLU A 94 -9.57 -3.78 -16.14
C GLU A 94 -8.95 -2.37 -16.06
N ILE A 95 -8.57 -1.92 -14.87
CA ILE A 95 -7.85 -0.65 -14.67
C ILE A 95 -6.52 -0.67 -15.43
N ALA A 96 -5.69 -1.71 -15.22
CA ALA A 96 -4.38 -1.80 -15.85
C ALA A 96 -4.47 -1.84 -17.38
N ALA A 97 -5.44 -2.56 -17.94
CA ALA A 97 -5.68 -2.61 -19.37
C ALA A 97 -6.18 -1.27 -19.93
N ALA A 98 -7.10 -0.60 -19.23
CA ALA A 98 -7.67 0.68 -19.65
C ALA A 98 -6.67 1.85 -19.61
N LEU A 99 -5.60 1.72 -18.83
CA LEU A 99 -4.53 2.71 -18.68
C LEU A 99 -3.23 2.30 -19.40
N GLY A 100 -3.13 1.06 -19.89
CA GLY A 100 -1.93 0.52 -20.54
C GLY A 100 -0.73 0.42 -19.59
N LEU A 101 -0.92 -0.16 -18.40
CA LEU A 101 0.10 -0.26 -17.34
C LEU A 101 0.55 -1.71 -17.07
N ALA A 102 1.78 -1.86 -16.58
CA ALA A 102 2.17 -3.09 -15.89
C ALA A 102 1.39 -3.19 -14.59
N TYR A 103 1.11 -4.42 -14.15
CA TYR A 103 0.26 -4.72 -13.02
C TYR A 103 0.84 -5.87 -12.22
N ALA A 104 0.91 -5.71 -10.91
CA ALA A 104 1.20 -6.76 -9.95
C ALA A 104 0.18 -6.72 -8.81
N PHE A 105 -0.52 -7.83 -8.62
CA PHE A 105 -1.51 -8.04 -7.56
C PHE A 105 -0.99 -9.02 -6.53
N VAL A 106 -1.29 -8.76 -5.27
CA VAL A 106 -1.12 -9.69 -4.15
C VAL A 106 -2.48 -10.04 -3.61
N CYS A 107 -2.80 -11.33 -3.61
CA CYS A 107 -4.02 -11.86 -3.01
C CYS A 107 -3.89 -11.85 -1.48
N GLU A 108 -4.75 -11.12 -0.79
CA GLU A 108 -4.84 -11.16 0.67
C GLU A 108 -5.81 -12.23 1.15
N PHE A 109 -6.98 -12.28 0.50
CA PHE A 109 -8.11 -13.08 0.94
C PHE A 109 -8.79 -13.81 -0.20
N GLU A 110 -9.16 -15.06 0.08
CA GLU A 110 -10.33 -15.65 -0.57
C GLU A 110 -11.59 -15.09 0.12
N GLU A 111 -12.44 -14.43 -0.66
CA GLU A 111 -13.70 -13.88 -0.18
C GLU A 111 -14.80 -14.93 -0.36
N ILE A 112 -15.11 -15.68 0.69
CA ILE A 112 -16.05 -16.80 0.61
C ILE A 112 -17.46 -16.26 0.37
N TRP A 113 -18.14 -16.80 -0.65
CA TRP A 113 -19.55 -16.53 -0.88
C TRP A 113 -20.37 -17.05 0.31
N SER A 114 -21.26 -16.22 0.87
CA SER A 114 -22.00 -16.61 2.07
C SER A 114 -23.34 -15.89 2.20
N PRO A 115 -24.39 -16.56 2.71
CA PRO A 115 -25.65 -15.90 3.08
C PRO A 115 -25.52 -14.94 4.27
N LEU A 116 -24.39 -14.94 4.98
CA LEU A 116 -24.09 -13.96 6.02
C LEU A 116 -23.76 -12.57 5.44
N ARG A 117 -23.39 -12.52 4.17
CA ARG A 117 -23.07 -11.28 3.44
C ARG A 117 -24.31 -10.73 2.76
N LYS A 118 -24.33 -9.41 2.60
CA LYS A 118 -25.30 -8.71 1.75
C LYS A 118 -24.79 -8.73 0.31
N ALA A 119 -25.66 -8.37 -0.64
CA ALA A 119 -25.28 -8.30 -2.05
C ALA A 119 -24.08 -7.35 -2.29
N ASP A 120 -24.06 -6.20 -1.64
CA ASP A 120 -22.97 -5.22 -1.72
C ASP A 120 -21.69 -5.65 -1.01
N THR A 121 -21.71 -6.68 -0.16
CA THR A 121 -20.51 -7.21 0.52
C THR A 121 -20.18 -8.64 0.11
N GLN A 122 -20.86 -9.18 -0.90
CA GLN A 122 -20.79 -10.60 -1.28
C GLN A 122 -19.40 -10.99 -1.80
N GLY A 123 -18.98 -12.21 -1.46
CA GLY A 123 -17.75 -12.84 -1.94
C GLY A 123 -17.96 -13.63 -3.23
N GLY A 124 -17.28 -14.76 -3.35
CA GLY A 124 -17.23 -15.62 -4.54
C GLY A 124 -15.92 -15.49 -5.34
N GLY A 125 -15.01 -14.63 -4.89
CA GLY A 125 -13.76 -14.32 -5.58
C GLY A 125 -12.61 -14.12 -4.59
N VAL A 126 -11.64 -13.30 -4.97
CA VAL A 126 -10.51 -12.92 -4.09
C VAL A 126 -10.39 -11.41 -3.99
N HIS A 127 -9.65 -10.97 -2.97
CA HIS A 127 -9.45 -9.58 -2.64
C HIS A 127 -7.99 -9.33 -2.25
N GLY A 128 -7.47 -8.15 -2.59
CA GLY A 128 -6.14 -7.76 -2.17
C GLY A 128 -5.67 -6.41 -2.70
N ASN A 129 -4.36 -6.26 -2.86
CA ASN A 129 -3.69 -4.99 -3.14
C ASN A 129 -2.86 -5.09 -4.43
N ALA A 130 -2.73 -3.99 -5.16
CA ALA A 130 -1.99 -3.95 -6.41
C ALA A 130 -1.02 -2.77 -6.52
N ILE A 131 0.02 -2.98 -7.33
CA ILE A 131 0.96 -1.96 -7.81
C ILE A 131 0.87 -1.95 -9.33
N LEU A 132 0.64 -0.78 -9.92
CA LEU A 132 0.63 -0.55 -11.35
C LEU A 132 1.76 0.42 -11.72
N SER A 133 2.32 0.28 -12.91
CA SER A 133 3.36 1.22 -13.35
C SER A 133 3.50 1.32 -14.86
N LYS A 134 3.95 2.49 -15.33
CA LYS A 134 4.50 2.66 -16.68
C LYS A 134 5.87 1.97 -16.82
N PHE A 135 6.56 1.72 -15.72
CA PHE A 135 7.89 1.10 -15.66
C PHE A 135 7.83 -0.38 -15.28
N ASP A 136 8.98 -1.07 -15.38
CA ASP A 136 9.05 -2.49 -15.09
C ASP A 136 8.91 -2.76 -13.58
N ILE A 137 8.01 -3.69 -13.25
CA ILE A 137 7.77 -4.16 -11.89
C ILE A 137 8.51 -5.48 -11.70
N VAL A 138 9.51 -5.48 -10.83
CA VAL A 138 10.31 -6.67 -10.48
C VAL A 138 10.21 -6.97 -8.99
N ASN A 139 10.51 -8.20 -8.59
CA ASN A 139 10.46 -8.65 -7.19
C ASN A 139 9.10 -8.38 -6.49
N ALA A 140 8.00 -8.48 -7.25
CA ALA A 140 6.66 -8.39 -6.70
C ALA A 140 6.42 -9.55 -5.71
N ARG A 141 5.96 -9.23 -4.50
CA ARG A 141 5.74 -10.20 -3.42
C ARG A 141 4.71 -9.70 -2.42
N ALA A 142 4.15 -10.63 -1.65
CA ALA A 142 3.43 -10.32 -0.44
C ALA A 142 4.40 -10.07 0.72
N VAL A 143 4.19 -8.99 1.47
CA VAL A 143 4.84 -8.77 2.78
C VAL A 143 3.86 -9.20 3.85
N GLU A 144 4.25 -10.23 4.59
CA GLU A 144 3.48 -10.77 5.70
C GLU A 144 3.71 -9.97 6.98
N HIS A 145 2.61 -9.70 7.69
CA HIS A 145 2.66 -9.02 8.98
C HIS A 145 2.80 -10.05 10.11
N THR A 146 3.57 -9.70 11.14
CA THR A 146 3.76 -10.57 12.30
C THR A 146 2.59 -10.51 13.28
N THR A 147 1.74 -9.48 13.14
CA THR A 147 0.56 -9.26 13.99
C THR A 147 -0.72 -9.32 13.15
N HIS A 148 -1.60 -10.27 13.49
CA HIS A 148 -2.94 -10.41 12.91
C HIS A 148 -4.01 -10.33 14.01
N PRO A 149 -4.70 -9.19 14.16
CA PRO A 149 -5.75 -9.02 15.18
C PRO A 149 -6.98 -9.90 14.96
N VAL A 150 -7.22 -10.29 13.72
CA VAL A 150 -8.30 -11.19 13.32
C VAL A 150 -7.69 -12.44 12.70
N ASN A 151 -8.08 -13.60 13.21
CA ASN A 151 -7.80 -14.87 12.56
C ASN A 151 -8.94 -15.15 11.57
N TRP A 152 -8.69 -14.88 10.29
CA TRP A 152 -9.68 -14.99 9.23
C TRP A 152 -10.00 -16.44 8.85
N ASP A 153 -9.13 -17.40 9.19
CA ASP A 153 -9.36 -18.83 8.93
C ASP A 153 -10.36 -19.46 9.93
N LEU A 154 -10.79 -18.72 10.96
CA LEU A 154 -11.82 -19.18 11.88
C LEU A 154 -13.19 -19.21 11.21
N PRO A 155 -13.98 -20.28 11.42
CA PRO A 155 -15.36 -20.29 10.94
C PRO A 155 -16.17 -19.18 11.63
N PRO A 156 -17.21 -18.63 10.96
CA PRO A 156 -18.01 -17.51 11.49
C PRO A 156 -18.50 -17.68 12.93
N ALA A 157 -18.96 -18.88 13.29
CA ALA A 157 -19.48 -19.18 14.63
C ALA A 157 -18.42 -19.13 15.75
N GLN A 158 -17.13 -19.21 15.40
CA GLN A 158 -16.00 -19.16 16.34
C GLN A 158 -15.25 -17.83 16.28
N GLN A 159 -15.64 -16.93 15.38
CA GLN A 159 -14.96 -15.66 15.19
C GLN A 159 -15.31 -14.70 16.34
N PRO A 160 -14.36 -14.32 17.22
CA PRO A 160 -14.63 -13.39 18.32
C PRO A 160 -15.04 -12.00 17.84
N HIS A 161 -14.54 -11.56 16.68
CA HIS A 161 -14.83 -10.25 16.13
C HIS A 161 -16.16 -10.24 15.36
N LYS A 162 -17.17 -9.52 15.85
CA LYS A 162 -18.57 -9.60 15.38
C LYS A 162 -18.77 -9.21 13.91
N LEU A 163 -17.99 -8.26 13.40
CA LEU A 163 -18.08 -7.86 11.99
C LEU A 163 -17.30 -8.82 11.09
N ALA A 164 -16.16 -9.33 11.56
CA ALA A 164 -15.39 -10.34 10.82
C ALA A 164 -16.20 -11.64 10.68
N ALA A 165 -17.04 -11.98 11.67
CA ALA A 165 -17.95 -13.12 11.60
C ALA A 165 -18.96 -13.01 10.45
N GLN A 166 -19.24 -11.80 9.94
CA GLN A 166 -20.13 -11.56 8.80
C GLN A 166 -19.39 -11.54 7.46
N GLU A 167 -18.06 -11.61 7.48
CA GLU A 167 -17.20 -11.59 6.31
C GLU A 167 -16.34 -12.87 6.27
N PRO A 168 -16.92 -14.06 6.01
CA PRO A 168 -16.15 -15.30 5.97
C PRO A 168 -15.07 -15.21 4.89
N ARG A 169 -13.82 -15.48 5.26
CA ARG A 169 -12.63 -15.39 4.40
C ARG A 169 -11.70 -16.56 4.70
N THR A 170 -10.73 -16.79 3.82
CA THR A 170 -9.47 -17.48 4.17
C THR A 170 -8.30 -16.56 3.82
N GLY A 171 -7.16 -16.72 4.50
CA GLY A 171 -5.99 -15.86 4.28
C GLY A 171 -5.76 -14.85 5.40
N ARG A 172 -5.13 -13.72 5.09
CA ARG A 172 -4.73 -12.71 6.08
C ARG A 172 -4.42 -11.36 5.42
N ARG A 173 -4.39 -10.28 6.21
CA ARG A 173 -3.96 -8.97 5.72
C ARG A 173 -2.50 -9.04 5.27
N LEU A 174 -2.21 -8.59 4.06
CA LEU A 174 -0.88 -8.61 3.46
C LEU A 174 -0.66 -7.29 2.71
N THR A 175 0.59 -6.82 2.72
CA THR A 175 0.97 -5.65 1.92
C THR A 175 1.58 -6.11 0.59
N ALA A 176 1.14 -5.54 -0.53
CA ALA A 176 1.82 -5.77 -1.80
C ALA A 176 3.11 -4.94 -1.85
N ALA A 177 4.22 -5.55 -2.26
CA ALA A 177 5.48 -4.86 -2.39
C ALA A 177 6.21 -5.25 -3.68
N ALA A 178 6.85 -4.30 -4.34
CA ALA A 178 7.66 -4.55 -5.53
C ALA A 178 8.77 -3.51 -5.68
N THR A 179 9.76 -3.81 -6.50
CA THR A 179 10.72 -2.81 -6.99
C THR A 179 10.29 -2.36 -8.37
N VAL A 180 10.09 -1.05 -8.54
CA VAL A 180 9.80 -0.43 -9.82
C VAL A 180 11.08 0.16 -10.40
N LEU A 181 11.45 -0.25 -11.61
CA LEU A 181 12.68 0.21 -12.27
C LEU A 181 12.43 1.53 -13.01
N THR A 182 12.49 2.64 -12.28
CA THR A 182 12.30 3.98 -12.87
C THR A 182 13.55 4.44 -13.61
N PRO A 183 13.45 5.41 -14.55
CA PRO A 183 14.61 6.00 -15.21
C PRO A 183 15.61 6.67 -14.26
N ALA A 184 15.16 7.14 -13.10
CA ALA A 184 15.99 7.77 -12.08
C ALA A 184 16.62 6.76 -11.10
N GLY A 185 16.24 5.48 -11.19
CA GLY A 185 16.72 4.40 -10.33
C GLY A 185 15.61 3.50 -9.79
N PRO A 186 15.96 2.42 -9.09
CA PRO A 186 14.98 1.52 -8.49
C PRO A 186 14.21 2.21 -7.35
N LEU A 187 12.90 2.08 -7.36
CA LEU A 187 12.00 2.55 -6.31
C LEU A 187 11.33 1.33 -5.65
N LEU A 188 11.50 1.18 -4.34
CA LEU A 188 10.74 0.19 -3.57
C LEU A 188 9.35 0.73 -3.29
N VAL A 189 8.31 0.02 -3.73
CA VAL A 189 6.91 0.46 -3.62
C VAL A 189 6.14 -0.52 -2.77
N TYR A 190 5.35 0.00 -1.82
CA TYR A 190 4.35 -0.76 -1.08
C TYR A 190 2.95 -0.23 -1.39
N SER A 191 2.00 -1.15 -1.55
CA SER A 191 0.56 -0.88 -1.51
C SER A 191 0.00 -1.59 -0.27
N ALA A 192 -0.19 -0.82 0.80
CA ALA A 192 -0.55 -1.31 2.13
C ALA A 192 -2.03 -1.08 2.43
N HIS A 193 -2.68 -2.11 2.99
CA HIS A 193 -4.00 -2.00 3.58
C HIS A 193 -3.95 -2.64 4.98
N LEU A 194 -3.86 -1.82 6.02
CA LEU A 194 -3.71 -2.34 7.40
C LEU A 194 -5.04 -2.78 7.98
N GLU A 195 -5.03 -3.62 9.02
CA GLU A 195 -6.26 -4.18 9.58
C GLU A 195 -7.17 -3.08 10.18
N CYS A 196 -8.43 -3.07 9.77
CA CYS A 196 -9.42 -2.12 10.27
C CYS A 196 -10.09 -2.63 11.55
N PHE A 197 -10.23 -3.96 11.70
CA PHE A 197 -10.88 -4.62 12.84
C PHE A 197 -9.95 -4.74 14.06
N CYS A 198 -9.28 -3.64 14.41
CA CYS A 198 -8.33 -3.58 15.51
C CYS A 198 -8.12 -2.15 16.05
N GLY A 199 -7.24 -2.04 17.04
CA GLY A 199 -6.73 -0.77 17.58
C GLY A 199 -5.47 -0.25 16.87
N ALA A 200 -5.12 1.00 17.14
CA ALA A 200 -3.96 1.68 16.57
C ALA A 200 -2.63 0.94 16.83
N LEU A 201 -2.47 0.30 17.99
CA LEU A 201 -1.24 -0.42 18.34
C LEU A 201 -0.99 -1.63 17.43
N ALA A 202 -2.04 -2.34 17.03
CA ALA A 202 -1.91 -3.44 16.10
C ALA A 202 -1.49 -2.96 14.71
N ARG A 203 -2.05 -1.85 14.24
CA ARG A 203 -1.63 -1.22 12.97
C ARG A 203 -0.20 -0.71 13.02
N MET A 204 0.23 -0.13 14.15
CA MET A 204 1.63 0.24 14.36
C MET A 204 2.55 -0.98 14.31
N ALA A 205 2.12 -2.13 14.86
CA ALA A 205 2.87 -3.37 14.73
C ALA A 205 2.97 -3.82 13.26
N GLN A 206 1.88 -3.75 12.48
CA GLN A 206 1.91 -4.04 11.04
C GLN A 206 2.82 -3.06 10.27
N LEU A 207 2.82 -1.77 10.62
CA LEU A 207 3.73 -0.77 10.04
C LEU A 207 5.19 -1.08 10.37
N SER A 208 5.48 -1.59 11.57
CA SER A 208 6.83 -2.00 11.97
C SER A 208 7.40 -3.08 11.04
N ASP A 209 6.57 -3.99 10.55
CA ASP A 209 6.98 -5.02 9.59
C ASP A 209 7.41 -4.42 8.25
N LEU A 210 6.74 -3.34 7.81
CA LEU A 210 7.10 -2.63 6.58
C LEU A 210 8.41 -1.84 6.74
N PHE A 211 8.66 -1.28 7.93
CA PHE A 211 9.94 -0.65 8.26
C PHE A 211 11.08 -1.67 8.30
N ARG A 212 10.83 -2.85 8.89
CA ARG A 212 11.78 -3.98 8.90
C ARG A 212 12.11 -4.44 7.49
N ASP A 213 11.09 -4.69 6.67
CA ASP A 213 11.28 -5.11 5.28
C ASP A 213 12.05 -4.04 4.49
N THR A 214 11.75 -2.74 4.66
CA THR A 214 12.50 -1.65 4.03
C THR A 214 13.99 -1.70 4.37
N ARG A 215 14.35 -1.95 5.64
CA ARG A 215 15.75 -2.11 6.07
C ARG A 215 16.41 -3.34 5.45
N GLN A 216 15.67 -4.45 5.33
CA GLN A 216 16.18 -5.67 4.69
C GLN A 216 16.46 -5.44 3.20
N GLN A 217 15.56 -4.74 2.49
CA GLN A 217 15.77 -4.37 1.09
C GLN A 217 16.96 -3.41 0.91
N GLN A 218 17.11 -2.42 1.80
CA GLN A 218 18.30 -1.56 1.83
C GLN A 218 19.58 -2.40 1.98
N ALA A 219 19.65 -3.29 2.97
CA ALA A 219 20.84 -4.11 3.21
C ALA A 219 21.19 -5.00 2.02
N GLN A 220 20.18 -5.56 1.33
CA GLN A 220 20.37 -6.34 0.10
C GLN A 220 20.92 -5.48 -1.04
N ALA A 221 20.39 -4.27 -1.23
CA ALA A 221 20.89 -3.33 -2.23
C ALA A 221 22.35 -2.93 -1.96
N GLU A 222 22.71 -2.67 -0.70
CA GLU A 222 24.09 -2.36 -0.32
C GLU A 222 25.03 -3.54 -0.54
N ALA A 223 24.62 -4.76 -0.21
CA ALA A 223 25.41 -5.97 -0.44
C ALA A 223 25.67 -6.18 -1.94
N ALA A 224 24.64 -6.01 -2.78
CA ALA A 224 24.76 -6.08 -4.23
C ALA A 224 25.70 -4.99 -4.78
N TRP A 225 25.64 -3.76 -4.24
CA TRP A 225 26.55 -2.68 -4.60
C TRP A 225 28.00 -3.02 -4.23
N ARG A 226 28.26 -3.46 -2.99
CA ARG A 226 29.62 -3.83 -2.53
C ARG A 226 30.23 -4.93 -3.40
N ALA A 227 29.44 -5.95 -3.77
CA ALA A 227 29.89 -7.03 -4.64
C ALA A 227 30.29 -6.53 -6.04
N LYS A 228 29.53 -5.60 -6.63
CA LYS A 228 29.85 -4.99 -7.93
C LYS A 228 31.13 -4.15 -7.87
N THR A 229 31.28 -3.32 -6.84
CA THR A 229 32.47 -2.46 -6.68
C THR A 229 33.75 -3.26 -6.49
N GLN A 230 33.71 -4.33 -5.69
CA GLN A 230 34.86 -5.23 -5.51
C GLN A 230 35.21 -6.01 -6.78
N GLY A 231 34.21 -6.46 -7.55
CA GLY A 231 34.41 -7.14 -8.83
C GLY A 231 35.06 -6.24 -9.89
N GLN A 232 34.68 -4.97 -9.95
CA GLN A 232 35.29 -3.98 -10.85
C GLN A 232 36.74 -3.65 -10.48
N GLN A 233 37.05 -3.54 -9.19
CA GLN A 233 38.44 -3.35 -8.71
C GLN A 233 39.34 -4.54 -9.07
N ALA A 234 38.85 -5.77 -8.90
CA ALA A 234 39.60 -6.99 -9.24
C ALA A 234 39.80 -7.19 -10.76
N GLN A 235 38.92 -6.65 -11.61
CA GLN A 235 39.09 -6.65 -13.07
C GLN A 235 40.01 -5.53 -13.55
N GLY A 236 39.99 -4.36 -12.92
CA GLY A 236 40.92 -3.25 -13.19
C GLY A 236 42.39 -3.63 -12.94
N GLU A 237 42.67 -4.33 -11.83
CA GLU A 237 44.03 -4.80 -11.52
C GLU A 237 44.55 -5.90 -12.47
N LYS A 238 43.65 -6.64 -13.15
CA LYS A 238 44.04 -7.63 -14.19
C LYS A 238 44.18 -7.01 -15.58
N GLY A 239 43.58 -5.84 -15.84
CA GLY A 239 43.72 -5.10 -17.10
C GLY A 239 44.97 -4.23 -17.19
N GLU A 240 45.57 -3.85 -16.06
CA GLU A 240 46.77 -2.98 -16.00
C GLU A 240 48.12 -3.68 -16.29
N LYS A 241 48.09 -4.83 -16.99
CA LYS A 241 49.28 -5.49 -17.55
C LYS A 241 49.36 -5.48 -19.09
N GLY A 242 48.55 -4.66 -19.76
CA GLY A 242 48.61 -4.50 -21.21
C GLY A 242 48.22 -3.10 -21.68
N GLU A 243 49.21 -2.40 -22.24
CA GLU A 243 49.13 -1.26 -23.16
C GLU A 243 48.64 0.12 -22.64
N LYS A 244 49.54 1.09 -22.82
CA LYS A 244 49.28 2.54 -22.76
C LYS A 244 48.65 3.00 -24.08
N GLU A 245 47.73 3.95 -23.94
CA GLU A 245 47.43 5.13 -24.80
C GLU A 245 45.94 5.27 -25.15
N GLY A 246 45.36 6.42 -24.80
CA GLY A 246 44.03 6.85 -25.26
C GLY A 246 43.18 7.54 -24.19
N GLU A 247 43.29 8.86 -24.06
CA GLU A 247 42.34 9.72 -23.34
C GLU A 247 40.91 9.62 -23.89
N LYS A 248 39.93 9.39 -23.00
CA LYS A 248 38.78 10.29 -22.72
C LYS A 248 37.71 9.57 -21.89
N GLY A 249 37.23 10.26 -20.84
CA GLY A 249 36.00 9.93 -20.13
C GLY A 249 36.15 9.06 -18.87
N LYS A 250 36.96 9.51 -17.90
CA LYS A 250 36.78 9.03 -16.52
C LYS A 250 35.52 9.68 -15.97
N GLU A 251 34.40 8.96 -15.95
CA GLU A 251 33.36 9.23 -14.96
C GLU A 251 33.99 8.98 -13.59
N GLU A 252 34.19 10.07 -12.85
CA GLU A 252 34.68 10.03 -11.48
C GLU A 252 33.65 9.29 -10.61
N ALA A 253 33.91 8.01 -10.34
CA ALA A 253 33.33 7.32 -9.19
C ALA A 253 33.96 7.94 -7.92
N GLY A 254 33.37 9.05 -7.45
CA GLY A 254 33.71 9.63 -6.15
C GLY A 254 33.44 8.66 -4.99
N PRO A 255 33.97 8.93 -3.78
CA PRO A 255 33.87 8.06 -2.61
C PRO A 255 32.48 8.20 -1.96
N GLY A 256 31.43 7.88 -2.70
CA GLY A 256 30.08 7.75 -2.16
C GLY A 256 29.92 6.39 -1.50
N GLY A 257 29.34 6.35 -0.30
CA GLY A 257 28.85 5.09 0.28
C GLY A 257 27.80 4.42 -0.62
N PRO A 258 27.29 3.24 -0.23
CA PRO A 258 26.25 2.59 -1.01
C PRO A 258 25.01 3.49 -1.11
N PRO A 259 24.29 3.46 -2.24
CA PRO A 259 23.13 4.34 -2.43
C PRO A 259 22.02 4.01 -1.43
N VAL A 260 21.33 5.05 -0.97
CA VAL A 260 20.08 4.90 -0.22
C VAL A 260 19.00 4.42 -1.19
N LEU A 261 18.32 3.33 -0.85
CA LEU A 261 17.18 2.81 -1.60
C LEU A 261 15.98 3.74 -1.39
N ALA A 262 15.58 4.42 -2.46
CA ALA A 262 14.34 5.18 -2.48
C ALA A 262 13.14 4.24 -2.26
N ALA A 263 12.19 4.66 -1.45
CA ALA A 263 10.99 3.89 -1.17
C ALA A 263 9.75 4.76 -1.02
N ALA A 264 8.61 4.24 -1.48
CA ALA A 264 7.28 4.81 -1.32
C ALA A 264 6.36 3.75 -0.69
N LEU A 265 5.97 3.98 0.56
CA LEU A 265 4.96 3.21 1.24
C LEU A 265 3.63 3.96 1.12
N MET A 266 2.76 3.43 0.29
CA MET A 266 1.49 4.05 -0.07
C MET A 266 0.33 3.16 0.36
N GLY A 267 -0.78 3.75 0.75
CA GLY A 267 -2.01 2.99 0.98
C GLY A 267 -2.88 3.48 2.12
N ASP A 268 -3.95 2.73 2.34
CA ASP A 268 -4.88 2.89 3.44
C ASP A 268 -4.33 2.23 4.72
N LEU A 269 -3.86 3.04 5.64
CA LEU A 269 -3.36 2.56 6.93
C LEU A 269 -4.47 2.42 7.97
N ASN A 270 -5.74 2.65 7.63
CA ASN A 270 -6.88 2.49 8.53
C ASN A 270 -6.71 3.22 9.87
N THR A 271 -6.17 4.44 9.87
CA THR A 271 -6.01 5.30 11.06
C THR A 271 -7.35 5.86 11.54
N LEU A 272 -8.20 4.95 12.03
CA LEU A 272 -9.65 5.11 12.22
C LEU A 272 -10.07 5.75 13.55
N ALA A 273 -9.21 5.79 14.58
CA ALA A 273 -9.58 6.26 15.93
C ALA A 273 -9.76 7.78 16.02
N ASN A 274 -10.80 8.29 15.36
CA ASN A 274 -11.14 9.70 15.28
C ASN A 274 -12.60 9.92 15.67
N GLY A 275 -12.87 10.97 16.47
CA GLY A 275 -14.23 11.35 16.86
C GLY A 275 -15.05 10.19 17.43
N VAL A 276 -16.25 9.96 16.88
CA VAL A 276 -17.17 8.91 17.37
C VAL A 276 -16.75 7.49 17.00
N ALA A 277 -15.79 7.30 16.08
CA ALA A 277 -15.25 5.97 15.78
C ALA A 277 -14.62 5.32 17.03
N ARG A 278 -14.09 6.15 17.95
CA ARG A 278 -13.57 5.73 19.26
C ARG A 278 -14.62 5.13 20.18
N LEU A 279 -15.91 5.21 19.86
CA LEU A 279 -17.00 4.56 20.61
C LEU A 279 -17.29 3.15 20.07
N SER A 280 -16.79 2.80 18.88
CA SER A 280 -17.03 1.48 18.30
C SER A 280 -16.39 0.38 19.15
N PRO A 281 -17.09 -0.73 19.43
CA PRO A 281 -16.47 -1.91 20.04
C PRO A 281 -15.71 -2.76 19.02
N ASN A 282 -15.85 -2.48 17.71
CA ASN A 282 -15.28 -3.26 16.62
C ASN A 282 -14.08 -2.56 15.97
N TYR A 283 -14.02 -1.24 16.09
CA TYR A 283 -12.95 -0.40 15.56
C TYR A 283 -12.31 0.32 16.75
N CYS A 284 -10.99 0.49 16.77
CA CYS A 284 -10.28 1.15 17.86
C CYS A 284 -10.36 0.36 19.18
N THR A 285 -9.93 -0.90 19.16
CA THR A 285 -10.17 -1.86 20.26
C THR A 285 -9.14 -1.82 21.40
N ASP A 286 -8.06 -1.05 21.26
CA ASP A 286 -7.03 -0.90 22.30
C ASP A 286 -7.26 0.32 23.21
N HIS A 287 -6.41 0.51 24.22
CA HIS A 287 -6.53 1.60 25.18
C HIS A 287 -6.26 2.98 24.58
N LEU A 288 -5.60 3.07 23.42
CA LEU A 288 -5.33 4.35 22.75
C LEU A 288 -6.61 5.05 22.31
N ARG A 289 -7.71 4.30 22.13
CA ARG A 289 -9.04 4.89 21.86
C ARG A 289 -9.45 5.94 22.90
N TRP A 290 -9.00 5.80 24.16
CA TRP A 290 -9.31 6.72 25.26
C TRP A 290 -8.13 7.59 25.65
N SER A 291 -6.92 7.03 25.70
CA SER A 291 -5.74 7.80 26.14
C SER A 291 -5.27 8.84 25.12
N SER A 292 -5.77 8.81 23.87
CA SER A 292 -5.49 9.81 22.83
C SER A 292 -6.69 10.70 22.50
N LEU A 293 -7.63 10.88 23.42
CA LEU A 293 -8.75 11.83 23.22
C LEU A 293 -8.24 13.22 22.84
N GLY A 294 -8.85 13.81 21.81
CA GLY A 294 -8.44 15.09 21.21
C GLY A 294 -7.49 14.95 20.02
N TRP A 295 -6.79 13.82 19.90
CA TRP A 295 -5.89 13.53 18.78
C TRP A 295 -6.61 12.74 17.71
N PHE A 296 -6.16 12.89 16.47
CA PHE A 296 -6.42 11.89 15.45
C PHE A 296 -5.45 10.72 15.61
N GLU A 297 -5.87 9.52 15.22
CA GLU A 297 -4.96 8.38 15.21
C GLU A 297 -3.75 8.64 14.31
N ALA A 298 -3.98 9.32 13.18
CA ALA A 298 -2.92 9.76 12.28
C ALA A 298 -1.87 10.63 12.99
N GLU A 299 -2.27 11.48 13.94
CA GLU A 299 -1.33 12.30 14.72
C GLU A 299 -0.46 11.44 15.66
N LEU A 300 -0.91 10.25 16.07
CA LEU A 300 -0.08 9.33 16.84
C LEU A 300 1.06 8.77 15.99
N LEU A 301 0.78 8.36 14.75
CA LEU A 301 1.82 7.91 13.81
C LEU A 301 2.78 9.08 13.51
N ASP A 302 2.24 10.22 13.12
CA ASP A 302 2.99 11.41 12.71
C ASP A 302 3.91 11.96 13.81
N ARG A 303 3.46 11.96 15.07
CA ARG A 303 4.21 12.60 16.17
C ARG A 303 4.99 11.64 17.07
N LEU A 304 4.63 10.35 17.08
CA LEU A 304 5.18 9.38 18.04
C LEU A 304 5.89 8.19 17.37
N VAL A 305 5.67 7.99 16.07
CA VAL A 305 6.30 6.92 15.29
C VAL A 305 7.27 7.49 14.26
N LEU A 306 6.81 8.34 13.35
CA LEU A 306 7.63 8.88 12.27
C LEU A 306 8.86 9.71 12.74
N PRO A 307 8.83 10.44 13.86
CA PRO A 307 10.00 11.19 14.32
C PRO A 307 11.09 10.29 14.93
N VAL A 308 10.81 9.03 15.26
CA VAL A 308 11.78 8.13 15.92
C VAL A 308 12.69 7.50 14.88
N ARG A 309 13.88 8.08 14.66
CA ARG A 309 14.81 7.66 13.60
C ARG A 309 16.08 6.99 14.14
N GLY A 310 16.54 5.95 13.44
CA GLY A 310 17.76 5.23 13.82
C GLY A 310 19.03 6.07 13.73
N GLU A 311 19.08 7.01 12.77
CA GLU A 311 20.19 7.95 12.58
C GLU A 311 20.37 8.92 13.76
N GLU A 312 19.30 9.15 14.53
CA GLU A 312 19.30 9.97 15.75
C GLU A 312 19.68 9.15 17.01
N GLY A 313 20.20 7.94 16.82
CA GLY A 313 20.66 7.05 17.89
C GLY A 313 19.53 6.23 18.56
N ALA A 314 18.30 6.29 18.05
CA ALA A 314 17.19 5.52 18.60
C ALA A 314 17.30 4.03 18.20
N ALA A 315 17.65 3.17 19.15
CA ALA A 315 17.66 1.72 18.94
C ALA A 315 16.26 1.09 18.97
N THR A 316 15.29 1.74 19.64
CA THR A 316 13.90 1.29 19.77
C THR A 316 12.95 2.47 19.90
N ASN A 317 11.67 2.28 19.59
CA ASN A 317 10.63 3.24 19.92
C ASN A 317 10.19 3.11 21.38
N ALA A 318 10.75 3.96 22.25
CA ALA A 318 10.45 3.96 23.69
C ALA A 318 9.01 4.34 24.03
N TRP A 319 8.33 5.12 23.17
CA TRP A 319 6.90 5.41 23.36
C TRP A 319 6.07 4.15 23.13
N ALA A 320 6.33 3.42 22.04
CA ALA A 320 5.66 2.15 21.73
C ALA A 320 5.85 1.12 22.85
N ALA A 321 7.06 1.02 23.40
CA ALA A 321 7.35 0.14 24.54
C ALA A 321 6.50 0.49 25.77
N ARG A 322 6.31 1.78 26.07
CA ARG A 322 5.42 2.23 27.16
C ARG A 322 3.94 1.94 26.89
N GLN A 323 3.54 1.74 25.63
CA GLN A 323 2.20 1.28 25.28
C GLN A 323 2.02 -0.25 25.38
N GLY A 324 3.09 -0.99 25.72
CA GLY A 324 3.04 -2.44 25.89
C GLY A 324 3.27 -3.23 24.60
N LEU A 325 3.78 -2.60 23.53
CA LEU A 325 4.17 -3.33 22.32
C LEU A 325 5.40 -4.23 22.59
N PRO A 326 5.49 -5.42 21.96
CA PRO A 326 6.64 -6.32 22.12
C PRO A 326 7.97 -5.64 21.77
N ALA A 327 9.06 -6.06 22.44
CA ALA A 327 10.39 -5.45 22.22
C ALA A 327 10.85 -5.53 20.76
N ALA A 328 10.58 -6.64 20.06
CA ALA A 328 10.88 -6.81 18.63
C ALA A 328 10.12 -5.78 17.78
N VAL A 329 8.81 -5.62 18.01
CA VAL A 329 7.99 -4.59 17.35
C VAL A 329 8.53 -3.19 17.64
N CYS A 330 8.94 -2.90 18.87
CA CYS A 330 9.48 -1.58 19.23
C CYS A 330 10.82 -1.29 18.54
N ALA A 331 11.67 -2.29 18.37
CA ALA A 331 12.90 -2.17 17.58
C ALA A 331 12.58 -1.95 16.10
N ASP A 332 11.57 -2.67 15.59
CA ASP A 332 11.21 -2.58 14.18
C ASP A 332 10.47 -1.29 13.82
N LEU A 333 9.75 -0.70 14.78
CA LEU A 333 9.01 0.56 14.67
C LEU A 333 9.91 1.81 14.81
N VAL A 334 11.22 1.64 14.71
CA VAL A 334 12.15 2.74 14.44
C VAL A 334 12.05 3.07 12.95
N ASN A 335 11.70 4.32 12.64
CA ASN A 335 11.50 4.80 11.29
C ASN A 335 12.81 4.74 10.49
N PRO A 336 12.87 4.00 9.36
CA PRO A 336 14.07 3.92 8.53
C PRO A 336 14.33 5.19 7.69
N GLY A 337 13.51 6.23 7.81
CA GLY A 337 13.69 7.51 7.11
C GLY A 337 12.49 7.95 6.28
N TYR A 338 11.30 7.40 6.54
CA TYR A 338 10.06 7.82 5.92
C TYR A 338 9.58 9.18 6.45
N ALA A 339 8.93 9.95 5.59
CA ALA A 339 8.15 11.14 5.94
C ALA A 339 6.89 11.19 5.08
N ASP A 340 5.80 11.74 5.62
CA ASP A 340 4.58 12.02 4.85
C ASP A 340 4.60 13.51 4.43
N PRO A 341 4.46 13.85 3.14
CA PRO A 341 4.28 15.24 2.74
C PRO A 341 2.88 15.79 3.08
N PHE A 342 1.92 14.96 3.48
CA PHE A 342 0.56 15.34 3.89
C PHE A 342 0.43 15.51 5.41
N ASP A 343 -0.37 16.49 5.83
CA ASP A 343 -0.59 16.82 7.23
C ASP A 343 -1.60 15.85 7.87
N ALA A 344 -1.18 15.21 8.96
CA ALA A 344 -1.97 14.18 9.64
C ALA A 344 -3.34 14.64 10.17
N ARG A 345 -3.54 15.96 10.34
CA ARG A 345 -4.77 16.55 10.87
C ARG A 345 -5.58 17.27 9.80
N ARG A 346 -4.92 17.94 8.85
CA ARG A 346 -5.57 18.83 7.87
C ARG A 346 -5.90 18.11 6.57
N ASP A 347 -5.07 17.17 6.14
CA ASP A 347 -5.26 16.45 4.89
C ASP A 347 -6.17 15.23 5.12
N ILE A 348 -7.47 15.52 5.28
CA ILE A 348 -8.53 14.53 5.52
C ILE A 348 -8.82 13.74 4.25
N THR A 349 -8.72 12.41 4.35
CA THR A 349 -8.94 11.49 3.23
C THR A 349 -10.19 10.64 3.39
N PHE A 350 -10.83 10.68 4.57
CA PHE A 350 -12.08 9.98 4.85
C PHE A 350 -13.04 10.84 5.67
N ASP A 351 -14.33 10.83 5.29
CA ASP A 351 -15.40 11.54 5.99
C ASP A 351 -16.73 10.81 5.81
N HIS A 352 -17.12 10.07 6.85
CA HIS A 352 -18.28 9.21 6.77
C HIS A 352 -19.59 10.02 6.89
N TRP A 353 -20.30 10.17 5.78
CA TRP A 353 -21.48 11.04 5.67
C TRP A 353 -22.58 10.77 6.71
N LYS A 354 -22.82 9.49 7.11
CA LYS A 354 -23.84 9.14 8.13
C LYS A 354 -23.55 9.72 9.52
N TYR A 355 -22.30 10.12 9.79
CA TYR A 355 -21.88 10.71 11.06
C TYR A 355 -21.71 12.24 10.95
N ARG A 356 -22.34 12.87 9.96
CA ARG A 356 -22.46 14.32 9.88
C ARG A 356 -23.70 14.77 10.65
N TYR A 357 -23.54 15.61 11.67
CA TYR A 357 -24.65 16.10 12.51
C TYR A 357 -24.52 17.61 12.75
N LEU A 358 -25.53 18.39 12.38
CA LEU A 358 -25.55 19.86 12.50
C LEU A 358 -24.27 20.54 11.96
N GLY A 359 -23.75 20.05 10.84
CA GLY A 359 -22.50 20.56 10.23
C GLY A 359 -21.20 20.03 10.84
N LEU A 360 -21.26 19.28 11.95
CA LEU A 360 -20.11 18.60 12.54
C LEU A 360 -19.81 17.30 11.80
N ARG A 361 -18.54 17.04 11.52
CA ARG A 361 -18.04 15.78 10.94
C ARG A 361 -17.52 14.88 12.06
N LEU A 362 -18.36 13.97 12.55
CA LEU A 362 -18.07 13.23 13.78
C LEU A 362 -17.20 11.99 13.55
N MET A 363 -17.11 11.50 12.31
CA MET A 363 -16.23 10.39 11.92
C MET A 363 -15.49 10.78 10.65
N THR A 364 -14.32 11.36 10.83
CA THR A 364 -13.47 11.86 9.76
C THR A 364 -12.00 11.76 10.18
N GLY A 365 -11.10 11.61 9.21
CA GLY A 365 -9.68 11.53 9.47
C GLY A 365 -8.86 11.33 8.21
N LYS A 366 -7.54 11.30 8.40
CA LYS A 366 -6.60 10.77 7.41
C LYS A 366 -6.51 9.27 7.63
N LEU A 367 -6.83 8.49 6.61
CA LEU A 367 -6.66 7.04 6.54
C LEU A 367 -5.58 6.66 5.53
N ASP A 368 -5.43 7.48 4.49
CA ASP A 368 -4.57 7.25 3.34
C ASP A 368 -3.22 7.97 3.49
N TRP A 369 -2.14 7.31 3.10
CA TRP A 369 -0.77 7.77 3.33
C TRP A 369 0.12 7.63 2.11
N VAL A 370 1.12 8.52 2.00
CA VAL A 370 2.23 8.43 1.06
C VAL A 370 3.52 8.69 1.82
N LEU A 371 4.08 7.65 2.42
CA LEU A 371 5.32 7.72 3.17
C LEU A 371 6.51 7.58 2.21
N LEU A 372 7.34 8.61 2.12
CA LEU A 372 8.47 8.69 1.20
C LEU A 372 9.81 8.61 1.95
N ARG A 373 10.75 7.84 1.42
CA ARG A 373 12.12 7.68 1.95
C ARG A 373 13.11 7.77 0.80
N GLY A 374 14.26 8.41 1.05
CA GLY A 374 15.36 8.44 0.08
C GLY A 374 15.02 9.20 -1.20
N VAL A 375 14.01 10.07 -1.16
CA VAL A 375 13.67 10.99 -2.25
C VAL A 375 14.47 12.29 -2.07
N LYS A 376 14.96 12.88 -3.17
CA LYS A 376 15.69 14.15 -3.13
C LYS A 376 14.76 15.34 -2.90
N GLU A 377 13.59 15.32 -3.53
CA GLU A 377 12.63 16.42 -3.52
C GLU A 377 11.21 15.91 -3.74
N VAL A 378 10.25 16.48 -3.00
CA VAL A 378 8.81 16.41 -3.31
C VAL A 378 8.46 17.68 -4.08
N VAL A 379 8.24 17.54 -5.38
CA VAL A 379 8.02 18.66 -6.32
C VAL A 379 6.60 19.21 -6.17
N SER A 380 5.63 18.33 -6.06
CA SER A 380 4.22 18.69 -5.90
C SER A 380 3.48 17.60 -5.13
N LYS A 381 2.35 17.98 -4.54
CA LYS A 381 1.39 17.05 -3.93
C LYS A 381 -0.04 17.51 -4.23
N ALA A 382 -0.94 16.55 -4.41
CA ALA A 382 -2.36 16.80 -4.63
C ALA A 382 -3.22 15.70 -3.98
N MET A 383 -4.50 16.02 -3.81
CA MET A 383 -5.52 15.13 -3.27
C MET A 383 -6.84 15.45 -3.96
N GLY A 384 -7.61 14.43 -4.34
CA GLY A 384 -8.91 14.64 -4.99
C GLY A 384 -9.97 13.62 -4.61
N ASN A 385 -10.91 13.33 -5.50
CA ASN A 385 -12.19 12.67 -5.17
C ASN A 385 -12.90 13.39 -3.99
N ALA A 386 -12.98 14.72 -4.06
CA ALA A 386 -13.39 15.58 -2.95
C ALA A 386 -14.85 15.36 -2.49
N ASP A 387 -15.71 14.85 -3.37
CA ASP A 387 -17.11 14.54 -3.11
C ASP A 387 -17.36 13.05 -2.79
N TYR A 388 -16.31 12.23 -2.80
CA TYR A 388 -16.38 10.78 -2.55
C TYR A 388 -17.28 10.02 -3.53
N SER A 389 -17.42 10.53 -4.77
CA SER A 389 -18.31 9.94 -5.77
C SER A 389 -17.77 8.66 -6.40
N ALA A 390 -16.44 8.50 -6.48
CA ALA A 390 -15.79 7.34 -7.08
C ALA A 390 -15.31 6.30 -6.06
N SER A 391 -15.10 6.70 -4.81
CA SER A 391 -14.68 5.88 -3.68
C SER A 391 -14.96 6.67 -2.40
N ASP A 392 -15.16 6.02 -1.27
CA ASP A 392 -15.23 6.67 0.04
C ASP A 392 -13.86 7.11 0.59
N HIS A 393 -12.79 6.86 -0.16
CA HIS A 393 -11.43 7.36 0.06
C HIS A 393 -11.01 8.42 -0.97
N LYS A 394 -10.16 9.34 -0.54
CA LYS A 394 -9.46 10.25 -1.46
C LYS A 394 -8.20 9.61 -2.01
N TRP A 395 -7.92 9.83 -3.29
CA TRP A 395 -6.59 9.54 -3.84
C TRP A 395 -5.58 10.60 -3.36
N LEU A 396 -4.32 10.18 -3.21
CA LEU A 396 -3.19 11.08 -2.96
C LEU A 396 -2.20 10.96 -4.12
N GLU A 397 -1.72 12.10 -4.61
CA GLU A 397 -0.71 12.21 -5.66
C GLU A 397 0.50 12.98 -5.13
N VAL A 398 1.70 12.51 -5.45
CA VAL A 398 2.95 13.25 -5.24
C VAL A 398 3.85 13.12 -6.46
N GLU A 399 4.53 14.19 -6.84
CA GLU A 399 5.61 14.13 -7.81
C GLU A 399 6.95 14.25 -7.09
N VAL A 400 7.86 13.30 -7.34
CA VAL A 400 9.13 13.20 -6.61
C VAL A 400 10.33 13.13 -7.55
N ARG A 401 11.45 13.71 -7.12
CA ARG A 401 12.77 13.45 -7.72
C ARG A 401 13.52 12.42 -6.87
N LEU A 402 13.97 11.34 -7.50
CA LEU A 402 14.78 10.29 -6.86
C LEU A 402 16.27 10.64 -6.86
#